data_AF-A0AAV5AAE4-F1
#
_entry.id   AF-A0AAV5AAE4-F1
#
_cell.length_a   1.000
_cell.length_b   1.000
_cell.length_c   1.000
_cell.angle_alpha   90.00
_cell.angle_beta   90.00
_cell.angle_gamma   90.00
#
_symmetry.space_group_name_H-M   'P 1'
#
loop_
_entity.id
_entity.type
_entity.pdbx_description
1 polymer ?
#
loop_
_entity_poly.entity_id
_entity_poly.type
_entity_poly.pdbx_seq_one_letter_code
_entity_poly.pdbx_strand_id
1 'polypeptide(L)'
;MSRFFVLLPNFHHLETSIFLLGERIGSGRVGTVYAAILLTEDYTSVLPPLVVKISRRKHSMEKEAWFYEELEQLQGIAVPLCYGFFQTRVEEGVEVSTWNDKNHVEQEEVDEWGFPVIKKEPEDPTLLSILLLERLGWNIPLGYRDFDYSYIKADVYEIYSDLALVGIEHVDFRWSNILCVLECPEDGPSEPVCPNHGHAHAWRIIDLDLARKTNLTIKGLENCIESHLRRLFNNAPWGIVLEPWE
;
A
#
# COMPACT_ATOMS: atom_id res chain seq x y z
N MET A 1 14.51 1.98 21.95
CA MET A 1 13.09 2.21 21.64
C MET A 1 12.88 3.69 21.45
N SER A 2 12.90 4.18 20.22
CA SER A 2 12.56 5.56 19.91
C SER A 2 11.04 5.66 19.87
N ARG A 3 10.44 6.46 20.77
CA ARG A 3 8.99 6.67 20.84
C ARG A 3 8.64 7.87 19.99
N PHE A 4 7.97 7.64 18.87
CA PHE A 4 7.36 8.71 18.08
C PHE A 4 5.87 8.76 18.41
N PHE A 5 5.39 9.95 18.77
CA PHE A 5 3.97 10.23 18.94
C PHE A 5 3.50 10.89 17.65
N VAL A 6 2.64 10.20 16.90
CA VAL A 6 1.95 10.83 15.79
C VAL A 6 0.60 11.33 16.33
N LEU A 7 0.49 12.64 16.51
CA LEU A 7 -0.79 13.29 16.76
C LEU A 7 -1.45 13.52 15.40
N LEU A 8 -2.55 12.83 15.13
CA LEU A 8 -3.34 13.02 13.92
C LEU A 8 -4.52 13.97 14.22
N PRO A 9 -4.47 15.23 13.79
CA PRO A 9 -5.63 16.11 13.90
C PRO A 9 -6.65 15.78 12.81
N ASN A 10 -7.93 15.72 13.22
CA ASN A 10 -9.14 15.72 12.39
C ASN A 10 -9.49 14.41 11.65
N PHE A 11 -10.11 13.48 12.38
CA PHE A 11 -11.37 12.88 11.91
C PHE A 11 -12.50 13.56 12.64
N HIS A 12 -13.65 13.74 11.99
CA HIS A 12 -14.86 14.29 12.62
C HIS A 12 -15.39 13.48 13.83
N HIS A 13 -14.73 12.36 14.19
CA HIS A 13 -15.04 11.52 15.35
C HIS A 13 -13.81 11.01 16.15
N LEU A 14 -12.57 11.42 15.83
CA LEU A 14 -11.39 11.04 16.62
C LEU A 14 -10.77 12.29 17.24
N GLU A 15 -11.14 12.56 18.49
CA GLU A 15 -10.32 13.37 19.38
C GLU A 15 -8.91 12.74 19.44
N THR A 16 -7.87 13.56 19.27
CA THR A 16 -6.44 13.22 19.25
C THR A 16 -6.10 11.76 19.62
N SER A 17 -6.01 10.89 18.60
CA SER A 17 -5.56 9.50 18.78
C SER A 17 -4.03 9.44 18.79
N ILE A 18 -3.47 8.69 19.73
CA ILE A 18 -2.02 8.51 19.87
C ILE A 18 -1.66 7.12 19.38
N PHE A 19 -0.71 7.04 18.45
CA PHE A 19 -0.16 5.77 17.97
C PHE A 19 1.29 5.60 18.43
N LEU A 20 1.63 4.39 18.87
CA LEU A 20 3.02 3.95 18.95
C LEU A 20 3.40 3.24 17.66
N LEU A 21 4.58 3.57 17.12
CA LEU A 21 5.20 2.79 16.08
C LEU A 21 5.72 1.47 16.68
N GLY A 22 5.18 0.37 16.20
CA GLY A 22 5.61 -0.98 16.53
C GLY A 22 6.80 -1.42 15.69
N GLU A 23 6.81 -2.70 15.32
CA GLU A 23 7.85 -3.28 14.47
C GLU A 23 7.85 -2.68 13.06
N ARG A 24 9.04 -2.65 12.44
CA ARG A 24 9.17 -2.36 11.00
C ARG A 24 8.65 -3.57 10.24
N ILE A 25 7.65 -3.35 9.38
CA ILE A 25 7.04 -4.39 8.53
C ILE A 25 7.76 -4.46 7.19
N GLY A 26 8.08 -3.32 6.60
CA GLY A 26 8.65 -3.28 5.26
C GLY A 26 9.29 -1.94 4.92
N SER A 27 9.96 -1.88 3.79
CA SER A 27 10.59 -0.67 3.27
C SER A 27 10.57 -0.72 1.75
N GLY A 28 10.25 0.39 1.12
CA GLY A 28 10.22 0.53 -0.33
C GLY A 28 10.83 1.85 -0.78
N ARG A 29 10.63 2.16 -2.05
CA ARG A 29 11.11 3.40 -2.69
C ARG A 29 10.59 4.67 -2.01
N VAL A 30 9.33 4.63 -1.61
CA VAL A 30 8.60 5.84 -1.16
C VAL A 30 8.55 5.98 0.34
N GLY A 31 8.95 4.96 1.11
CA GLY A 31 8.97 5.07 2.56
C GLY A 31 9.19 3.75 3.27
N THR A 32 9.11 3.79 4.59
CA THR A 32 9.21 2.62 5.46
C THR A 32 7.89 2.42 6.20
N VAL A 33 7.44 1.16 6.29
CA VAL A 33 6.14 0.77 6.87
C VAL A 33 6.36 0.18 8.25
N TYR A 34 5.55 0.63 9.21
CA TYR A 34 5.55 0.21 10.61
C TYR A 34 4.18 -0.29 11.01
N ALA A 35 4.12 -1.25 11.93
CA ALA A 35 2.89 -1.54 12.65
C ALA A 35 2.50 -0.31 13.49
N ALA A 36 1.21 0.01 13.56
CA ALA A 36 0.69 1.07 14.43
C ALA A 36 -0.11 0.46 15.58
N ILE A 37 0.25 0.85 16.80
CA ILE A 37 -0.40 0.42 18.02
C ILE A 37 -1.16 1.62 18.59
N LEU A 38 -2.48 1.55 18.55
CA LEU A 38 -3.36 2.58 19.07
C LEU A 38 -3.31 2.61 20.61
N LEU A 39 -3.05 3.78 21.18
CA LEU A 39 -3.13 4.06 22.61
C LEU A 39 -4.42 4.86 22.87
N THR A 40 -5.55 4.19 23.10
CA THR A 40 -6.75 4.83 23.68
C THR A 40 -7.09 4.16 24.99
N GLU A 41 -7.62 4.94 25.93
CA GLU A 41 -8.15 4.45 27.21
C GLU A 41 -9.69 4.25 27.16
N ASP A 42 -10.40 4.67 26.10
CA ASP A 42 -11.87 4.72 26.10
C ASP A 42 -12.52 4.36 24.72
N TYR A 43 -13.41 3.35 24.81
CA TYR A 43 -14.58 2.94 24.00
C TYR A 43 -14.56 2.72 22.46
N THR A 44 -14.78 1.43 22.12
CA THR A 44 -15.84 0.87 21.22
C THR A 44 -15.79 0.98 19.70
N SER A 45 -14.90 1.75 19.09
CA SER A 45 -14.59 1.52 17.67
C SER A 45 -13.33 0.67 17.58
N VAL A 46 -13.50 -0.65 17.41
CA VAL A 46 -12.41 -1.58 17.12
C VAL A 46 -11.90 -1.26 15.72
N LEU A 47 -11.02 -0.26 15.61
CA LEU A 47 -10.27 -0.06 14.38
C LEU A 47 -9.57 -1.39 14.07
N PRO A 48 -9.53 -1.81 12.79
CA PRO A 48 -8.72 -2.96 12.43
C PRO A 48 -7.27 -2.66 12.79
N PRO A 49 -6.41 -3.68 12.89
CA PRO A 49 -4.98 -3.46 13.01
C PRO A 49 -4.50 -2.49 11.92
N LEU A 50 -3.59 -1.57 12.27
CA LEU A 50 -3.17 -0.48 11.37
C LEU A 50 -1.67 -0.56 11.06
N VAL A 51 -1.29 0.07 9.95
CA VAL A 51 0.10 0.34 9.59
C VAL A 51 0.30 1.80 9.25
N VAL A 52 1.51 2.29 9.49
CA VAL A 52 1.92 3.64 9.16
C VAL A 52 3.11 3.58 8.21
N LYS A 53 2.96 4.17 7.02
CA LYS A 53 4.03 4.37 6.05
C LYS A 53 4.61 5.78 6.24
N ILE A 54 5.92 5.87 6.45
CA ILE A 54 6.63 7.10 6.78
C ILE A 54 7.67 7.41 5.70
N SER A 55 7.74 8.68 5.27
CA SER A 55 8.72 9.15 4.29
C SER A 55 9.20 10.57 4.54
N ARG A 56 10.43 10.86 4.10
CA ARG A 56 10.96 12.22 3.93
C ARG A 56 10.65 12.81 2.55
N ARG A 57 10.31 11.97 1.58
CA ARG A 57 10.01 12.41 0.21
C ARG A 57 8.55 12.80 0.10
N LYS A 58 8.30 14.03 -0.33
CA LYS A 58 6.95 14.60 -0.39
C LYS A 58 6.17 14.03 -1.57
N HIS A 59 6.79 14.04 -2.75
CA HIS A 59 6.05 13.91 -4.01
C HIS A 59 5.48 12.52 -4.27
N SER A 60 6.18 11.46 -3.88
CA SER A 60 5.72 10.10 -4.16
C SER A 60 4.64 9.62 -3.17
N MET A 61 4.68 10.07 -1.91
CA MET A 61 3.67 9.70 -0.90
C MET A 61 2.36 10.45 -1.11
N GLU A 62 2.40 11.72 -1.51
CA GLU A 62 1.20 12.50 -1.85
C GLU A 62 0.45 11.88 -3.03
N LYS A 63 1.20 11.42 -4.04
CA LYS A 63 0.61 10.74 -5.19
C LYS A 63 -0.09 9.44 -4.77
N GLU A 64 0.56 8.61 -3.96
CA GLU A 64 -0.03 7.37 -3.44
C GLU A 64 -1.29 7.65 -2.62
N ALA A 65 -1.23 8.63 -1.70
CA ALA A 65 -2.38 9.07 -0.90
C ALA A 65 -3.56 9.52 -1.77
N TRP A 66 -3.29 10.31 -2.81
CA TRP A 66 -4.31 10.77 -3.76
C TRP A 66 -4.99 9.61 -4.48
N PHE A 67 -4.26 8.54 -4.83
CA PHE A 67 -4.90 7.36 -5.43
C PHE A 67 -5.84 6.64 -4.47
N TYR A 68 -5.56 6.62 -3.16
CA TYR A 68 -6.52 6.11 -2.20
C TYR A 68 -7.80 6.95 -2.16
N GLU A 69 -7.71 8.28 -2.27
CA GLU A 69 -8.89 9.16 -2.38
C GLU A 69 -9.70 8.86 -3.65
N GLU A 70 -9.04 8.70 -4.79
CA GLU A 70 -9.70 8.34 -6.07
C GLU A 70 -10.33 6.95 -6.04
N LEU A 71 -9.82 6.05 -5.20
CA LEU A 71 -10.28 4.68 -5.01
C LEU A 71 -11.22 4.54 -3.80
N GLU A 72 -11.83 5.61 -3.30
CA GLU A 72 -12.70 5.61 -2.11
C GLU A 72 -13.72 4.45 -2.14
N GLN A 73 -14.39 4.23 -3.28
CA GLN A 73 -15.38 3.17 -3.44
C GLN A 73 -14.81 1.74 -3.44
N LEU A 74 -13.49 1.59 -3.59
CA LEU A 74 -12.78 0.31 -3.60
C LEU A 74 -11.96 0.09 -2.31
N GLN A 75 -11.93 1.07 -1.40
CA GLN A 75 -11.26 0.91 -0.12
C GLN A 75 -11.97 -0.14 0.75
N GLY A 76 -11.18 -0.98 1.40
CA GLY A 76 -11.65 -2.14 2.12
C GLY A 76 -12.12 -3.29 1.23
N ILE A 77 -12.21 -3.13 -0.10
CA ILE A 77 -12.68 -4.16 -1.06
C ILE A 77 -11.55 -4.65 -1.97
N ALA A 78 -10.87 -3.72 -2.64
CA ALA A 78 -9.85 -3.99 -3.65
C ALA A 78 -8.48 -3.46 -3.19
N VAL A 79 -8.49 -2.36 -2.42
CA VAL A 79 -7.33 -1.74 -1.77
C VAL A 79 -7.60 -1.59 -0.26
N PRO A 80 -6.57 -1.47 0.60
CA PRO A 80 -6.80 -1.28 2.04
C PRO A 80 -7.57 -0.01 2.35
N LEU A 81 -8.21 0.03 3.52
CA LEU A 81 -8.75 1.27 4.06
C LEU A 81 -7.62 2.28 4.29
N CYS A 82 -7.79 3.49 3.76
CA CYS A 82 -6.91 4.62 3.97
C CYS A 82 -7.54 5.57 4.98
N TYR A 83 -6.88 5.69 6.13
CA TYR A 83 -7.28 6.60 7.20
C TYR A 83 -6.64 7.98 7.02
N GLY A 84 -6.00 8.23 5.88
CA GLY A 84 -5.56 9.56 5.49
C GLY A 84 -4.06 9.76 5.50
N PHE A 85 -3.72 10.93 4.96
CA PHE A 85 -2.36 11.39 4.74
C PHE A 85 -2.10 12.63 5.58
N PHE A 86 -0.95 12.63 6.26
CA PHE A 86 -0.59 13.64 7.22
C PHE A 86 0.85 14.07 6.98
N GLN A 87 1.11 15.34 7.29
CA GLN A 87 2.43 15.92 7.22
C GLN A 87 2.76 16.64 8.52
N THR A 88 3.98 16.45 9.00
CA THR A 88 4.49 17.16 10.16
C THR A 88 5.94 17.55 9.96
N ARG A 89 6.41 18.57 10.68
CA ARG A 89 7.83 18.91 10.70
C ARG A 89 8.48 18.34 11.95
N VAL A 90 9.60 17.67 11.75
CA VAL A 90 10.47 17.15 12.79
C VAL A 90 11.41 18.27 13.23
N GLU A 91 11.52 18.48 14.54
CA GLU A 91 12.44 19.49 15.09
C GLU A 91 13.89 19.22 14.66
N GLU A 92 14.64 20.30 14.44
CA GLU A 92 16.04 20.22 14.05
C GLU A 92 16.85 19.48 15.14
N GLY A 93 17.55 18.41 14.75
CA GLY A 93 18.33 17.56 15.67
C GLY A 93 17.60 16.30 16.16
N VAL A 94 16.33 16.09 15.83
CA VAL A 94 15.65 14.81 16.08
C VAL A 94 16.05 13.79 15.00
N GLU A 95 16.83 12.78 15.41
CA GLU A 95 17.13 11.63 14.58
C GLU A 95 15.98 10.62 14.63
N VAL A 96 15.37 10.33 13.47
CA VAL A 96 14.45 9.20 13.36
C VAL A 96 15.27 8.00 12.88
N SER A 97 15.41 7.01 13.77
CA SER A 97 16.33 5.88 13.65
C SER A 97 16.14 5.01 12.41
N THR A 98 15.01 5.14 11.72
CA THR A 98 14.62 4.37 10.54
C THR A 98 15.34 4.83 9.27
N TRP A 99 16.20 5.83 9.38
CA TRP A 99 16.78 6.59 8.28
C TRP A 99 18.25 6.27 7.99
N ASN A 100 18.92 5.48 8.84
CA ASN A 100 20.35 5.16 8.70
C ASN A 100 20.63 3.84 7.95
N ASP A 101 19.63 3.27 7.26
CA ASP A 101 19.88 2.17 6.33
C ASP A 101 20.68 2.73 5.14
N LYS A 102 22.01 2.64 5.22
CA LYS A 102 23.01 2.96 4.17
C LYS A 102 22.79 2.22 2.83
N ASN A 103 21.72 1.43 2.73
CA ASN A 103 21.35 0.66 1.54
C ASN A 103 20.34 1.39 0.66
N HIS A 104 19.77 2.53 1.10
CA HIS A 104 19.08 3.45 0.18
C HIS A 104 20.12 4.25 -0.60
N VAL A 105 20.81 3.57 -1.51
CA VAL A 105 21.45 4.24 -2.64
C VAL A 105 20.32 4.98 -3.34
N GLU A 106 20.42 6.31 -3.45
CA GLU A 106 19.57 7.09 -4.33
C GLU A 106 19.74 6.51 -5.74
N GLN A 107 18.91 5.55 -6.11
CA GLN A 107 18.82 5.13 -7.50
C GLN A 107 18.39 6.37 -8.27
N GLU A 108 19.15 6.72 -9.32
CA GLU A 108 18.80 7.80 -10.21
C GLU A 108 17.40 7.51 -10.74
N GLU A 109 16.42 8.31 -10.30
CA GLU A 109 15.07 8.21 -10.85
C GLU A 109 15.17 8.62 -12.32
N VAL A 110 14.92 7.65 -13.19
CA VAL A 110 14.73 7.88 -14.61
C VAL A 110 13.24 7.92 -14.90
N ASP A 111 12.81 8.78 -15.81
CA ASP A 111 11.42 8.83 -16.26
C ASP A 111 11.06 7.58 -17.10
N GLU A 112 9.80 7.50 -17.55
CA GLU A 112 9.28 6.40 -18.38
C GLU A 112 10.08 6.19 -19.69
N TRP A 113 10.95 7.14 -20.06
CA TRP A 113 11.77 7.13 -21.27
C TRP A 113 13.27 6.99 -20.99
N GLY A 114 13.66 6.75 -19.73
CA GLY A 114 15.07 6.57 -19.35
C GLY A 114 15.85 7.87 -19.17
N PHE A 115 15.21 9.04 -19.14
CA PHE A 115 15.88 10.31 -18.87
C PHE A 115 15.98 10.57 -17.37
N PRO A 116 17.08 11.15 -16.87
CA PRO A 116 17.20 11.52 -15.46
C PRO A 116 16.09 12.50 -15.09
N VAL A 117 15.29 12.15 -14.09
CA VAL A 117 14.33 13.08 -13.49
C VAL A 117 15.13 14.23 -12.91
N ILE A 118 14.90 15.45 -13.43
CA ILE A 118 15.47 16.67 -12.86
C ILE A 118 14.99 16.71 -11.41
N LYS A 119 15.92 16.48 -10.46
CA LYS A 119 15.63 16.56 -9.03
C LYS A 119 15.03 17.94 -8.76
N LYS A 120 13.72 17.98 -8.51
CA LYS A 120 13.07 19.15 -7.92
C LYS A 120 13.80 19.51 -6.62
N GLU A 121 13.71 20.78 -6.24
CA GLU A 121 14.40 21.40 -5.10
C GLU A 121 14.60 20.44 -3.92
N PRO A 122 15.75 20.54 -3.20
CA PRO A 122 16.06 19.64 -2.09
C PRO A 122 14.87 19.59 -1.14
N GLU A 123 14.29 18.40 -1.01
CA GLU A 123 13.13 18.18 -0.16
C GLU A 123 13.47 18.64 1.27
N ASP A 124 12.55 19.38 1.91
CA ASP A 124 12.71 19.86 3.28
C ASP A 124 13.02 18.65 4.18
N PRO A 125 14.26 18.50 4.70
CA PRO A 125 14.68 17.30 5.42
C PRO A 125 13.98 17.16 6.77
N THR A 126 13.27 18.21 7.19
CA THR A 126 12.45 18.23 8.40
C THR A 126 11.02 17.78 8.13
N LEU A 127 10.56 17.76 6.88
CA LEU A 127 9.19 17.36 6.55
C LEU A 127 9.06 15.84 6.58
N LEU A 128 8.10 15.37 7.37
CA LEU A 128 7.72 13.98 7.49
C LEU A 128 6.33 13.80 6.90
N SER A 129 6.22 12.90 5.92
CA SER A 129 4.97 12.46 5.33
C SER A 129 4.57 11.12 5.94
N ILE A 130 3.30 11.00 6.32
CA ILE A 130 2.75 9.88 7.07
C ILE A 130 1.45 9.45 6.38
N LEU A 131 1.36 8.19 5.98
CA LEU A 131 0.15 7.59 5.43
C LEU A 131 -0.33 6.48 6.38
N LEU A 132 -1.56 6.59 6.89
CA LEU A 132 -2.16 5.62 7.81
C LEU A 132 -3.11 4.71 7.04
N LEU A 133 -2.85 3.40 7.08
CA LEU A 133 -3.61 2.39 6.35
C LEU A 133 -4.03 1.26 7.28
N GLU A 134 -5.03 0.50 6.85
CA GLU A 134 -5.32 -0.83 7.37
C GLU A 134 -4.11 -1.77 7.24
N ARG A 135 -3.88 -2.59 8.27
CA ARG A 135 -2.89 -3.65 8.25
C ARG A 135 -3.48 -4.89 7.60
N LEU A 136 -2.84 -5.29 6.50
CA LEU A 136 -3.11 -6.54 5.82
C LEU A 136 -2.23 -7.68 6.37
N GLY A 137 -2.54 -8.90 5.95
CA GLY A 137 -1.83 -10.11 6.34
C GLY A 137 -0.57 -10.37 5.52
N TRP A 138 -0.45 -11.58 5.00
CA TRP A 138 0.75 -12.08 4.32
C TRP A 138 0.64 -12.04 2.81
N ASN A 139 1.80 -12.16 2.15
CA ASN A 139 1.89 -12.33 0.70
C ASN A 139 1.36 -13.69 0.24
N ILE A 140 1.12 -13.80 -1.06
CA ILE A 140 0.80 -15.07 -1.72
C ILE A 140 1.93 -16.09 -1.46
N PRO A 141 1.62 -17.32 -1.02
CA PRO A 141 2.64 -18.33 -0.74
C PRO A 141 3.41 -18.71 -2.02
N LEU A 142 4.73 -18.79 -1.96
CA LEU A 142 5.58 -19.11 -3.11
C LEU A 142 6.30 -20.44 -2.93
N GLY A 143 6.60 -21.13 -4.04
CA GLY A 143 7.41 -22.36 -4.06
C GLY A 143 6.63 -23.65 -3.79
N TYR A 144 5.30 -23.59 -3.73
CA TYR A 144 4.45 -24.76 -3.48
C TYR A 144 3.85 -25.27 -4.79
N ARG A 145 4.45 -26.31 -5.38
CA ARG A 145 4.03 -26.83 -6.69
C ARG A 145 2.64 -27.43 -6.72
N ASP A 146 2.22 -28.03 -5.61
CA ASP A 146 0.92 -28.66 -5.47
C ASP A 146 -0.16 -27.70 -4.94
N PHE A 147 0.20 -26.42 -4.72
CA PHE A 147 -0.75 -25.41 -4.29
C PHE A 147 -1.60 -24.93 -5.47
N ASP A 148 -2.91 -24.89 -5.28
CA ASP A 148 -3.82 -24.39 -6.30
C ASP A 148 -3.87 -22.85 -6.26
N TYR A 149 -3.14 -22.23 -7.18
CA TYR A 149 -3.11 -20.79 -7.36
C TYR A 149 -4.31 -20.25 -8.14
N SER A 150 -5.20 -21.09 -8.68
CA SER A 150 -6.27 -20.67 -9.58
C SER A 150 -7.26 -19.71 -8.91
N TYR A 151 -7.65 -20.00 -7.67
CA TYR A 151 -8.55 -19.15 -6.88
C TYR A 151 -7.93 -17.77 -6.61
N ILE A 152 -6.67 -17.73 -6.15
CA ILE A 152 -5.97 -16.47 -5.88
C ILE A 152 -5.82 -15.66 -7.16
N LYS A 153 -5.47 -16.32 -8.27
CA LYS A 153 -5.32 -15.65 -9.57
C LYS A 153 -6.64 -15.04 -10.04
N ALA A 154 -7.77 -15.73 -9.86
CA ALA A 154 -9.08 -15.21 -10.21
C ALA A 154 -9.43 -13.99 -9.34
N ASP A 155 -9.27 -14.10 -8.02
CA ASP A 155 -9.57 -13.01 -7.07
C ASP A 155 -8.72 -11.75 -7.34
N VAL A 156 -7.43 -11.93 -7.60
CA VAL A 156 -6.52 -10.84 -7.95
C VAL A 156 -6.84 -10.23 -9.32
N TYR A 157 -7.26 -11.04 -10.30
CA TYR A 157 -7.69 -10.54 -11.60
C TYR A 157 -8.92 -9.64 -11.46
N GLU A 158 -9.90 -10.05 -10.68
CA GLU A 158 -11.12 -9.29 -10.40
C GLU A 158 -10.81 -7.96 -9.71
N ILE A 159 -9.94 -7.96 -8.69
CA ILE A 159 -9.47 -6.73 -8.04
C ILE A 159 -8.84 -5.76 -9.05
N TYR A 160 -7.94 -6.23 -9.92
CA TYR A 160 -7.33 -5.36 -10.94
C TYR A 160 -8.35 -4.91 -12.01
N SER A 161 -9.37 -5.71 -12.28
CA SER A 161 -10.49 -5.33 -13.14
C SER A 161 -11.29 -4.18 -12.52
N ASP A 162 -11.51 -4.19 -11.20
CA ASP A 162 -12.17 -3.08 -10.49
C ASP A 162 -11.39 -1.77 -10.63
N LEU A 163 -10.05 -1.83 -10.52
CA LEU A 163 -9.18 -0.67 -10.79
C LEU A 163 -9.31 -0.19 -12.24
N ALA A 164 -9.40 -1.12 -13.20
CA ALA A 164 -9.56 -0.79 -14.61
C ALA A 164 -10.91 -0.12 -14.91
N LEU A 165 -11.99 -0.53 -14.22
CA LEU A 165 -13.33 0.07 -14.37
C LEU A 165 -13.36 1.54 -13.95
N VAL A 166 -12.50 1.95 -13.02
CA VAL A 166 -12.33 3.35 -12.60
C VAL A 166 -11.26 4.10 -13.39
N GLY A 167 -10.67 3.48 -14.41
CA GLY A 167 -9.65 4.08 -15.27
C GLY A 167 -8.28 4.24 -14.60
N ILE A 168 -7.99 3.42 -13.58
CA ILE A 168 -6.72 3.42 -12.86
C ILE A 168 -5.91 2.17 -13.25
N GLU A 169 -4.65 2.39 -13.59
CA GLU A 169 -3.68 1.34 -13.85
C GLU A 169 -2.62 1.38 -12.74
N HIS A 170 -2.42 0.27 -12.03
CA HIS A 170 -1.45 0.17 -10.92
C HIS A 170 0.01 0.18 -11.40
N VAL A 171 0.27 -0.38 -12.59
CA VAL A 171 1.59 -0.52 -13.25
C VAL A 171 2.58 -1.44 -12.49
N ASP A 172 2.52 -1.53 -11.17
CA ASP A 172 3.50 -2.23 -10.34
C ASP A 172 3.07 -3.64 -9.89
N PHE A 173 2.82 -4.51 -10.88
CA PHE A 173 2.37 -5.89 -10.66
C PHE A 173 3.48 -6.76 -10.03
N ARG A 174 3.44 -6.89 -8.69
CA ARG A 174 4.42 -7.68 -7.93
C ARG A 174 3.79 -8.50 -6.82
N TRP A 175 4.48 -9.57 -6.45
CA TRP A 175 4.12 -10.43 -5.32
C TRP A 175 4.04 -9.67 -3.99
N SER A 176 4.95 -8.71 -3.79
CA SER A 176 5.00 -7.90 -2.57
C SER A 176 3.79 -6.98 -2.41
N ASN A 177 3.13 -6.62 -3.52
CA ASN A 177 2.06 -5.63 -3.58
C ASN A 177 0.67 -6.25 -3.53
N ILE A 178 0.59 -7.58 -3.34
CA ILE A 178 -0.66 -8.32 -3.19
C ILE A 178 -0.63 -8.99 -1.80
N LEU A 179 -1.52 -8.56 -0.92
CA LEU A 179 -1.59 -9.04 0.46
C LEU A 179 -2.97 -9.58 0.78
N CYS A 180 -3.04 -10.63 1.58
CA CYS A 180 -4.32 -11.16 2.03
C CYS A 180 -4.95 -10.21 3.05
N VAL A 181 -6.28 -10.22 3.13
CA VAL A 181 -6.98 -9.57 4.23
C VAL A 181 -6.60 -10.29 5.53
N LEU A 182 -6.37 -9.52 6.60
CA LEU A 182 -6.07 -10.08 7.90
C LEU A 182 -7.38 -10.55 8.54
N GLU A 183 -7.45 -11.81 8.96
CA GLU A 183 -8.62 -12.32 9.68
C GLU A 183 -8.86 -11.47 10.94
N CYS A 184 -9.98 -10.74 10.95
CA CYS A 184 -10.44 -10.02 12.13
C CYS A 184 -11.02 -11.04 13.14
N PRO A 185 -10.88 -10.82 14.46
CA PRO A 185 -11.50 -11.70 15.46
C PRO A 185 -13.00 -11.89 15.21
N GLU A 186 -13.59 -13.00 15.67
CA GLU A 186 -14.98 -13.45 15.37
C GLU A 186 -16.07 -12.36 15.60
N ASP A 187 -15.79 -11.33 16.39
CA ASP A 187 -16.69 -10.20 16.69
C ASP A 187 -16.48 -8.96 15.78
N GLY A 188 -15.63 -9.06 14.75
CA GLY A 188 -15.35 -7.98 13.80
C GLY A 188 -16.46 -7.73 12.78
N PRO A 189 -16.45 -6.57 12.10
CA PRO A 189 -17.35 -6.34 10.97
C PRO A 189 -17.09 -7.38 9.87
N SER A 190 -18.17 -7.84 9.22
CA SER A 190 -18.04 -8.71 8.06
C SER A 190 -17.30 -8.01 6.92
N GLU A 191 -16.48 -8.77 6.20
CA GLU A 191 -15.77 -8.29 5.02
C GLU A 191 -16.73 -7.68 3.99
N PRO A 192 -16.40 -6.50 3.43
CA PRO A 192 -17.27 -5.86 2.45
C PRO A 192 -17.32 -6.69 1.16
N VAL A 193 -18.53 -6.87 0.65
CA VAL A 193 -18.78 -7.58 -0.61
C VAL A 193 -18.51 -6.63 -1.77
N CYS A 194 -17.69 -7.04 -2.74
CA CYS A 194 -17.46 -6.26 -3.95
C CYS A 194 -18.77 -6.13 -4.76
N PRO A 195 -19.19 -4.91 -5.11
CA PRO A 195 -20.42 -4.70 -5.87
C PRO A 195 -20.35 -5.25 -7.31
N ASN A 196 -19.14 -5.41 -7.87
CA ASN A 196 -18.95 -5.87 -9.25
C ASN A 196 -18.91 -7.41 -9.36
N HIS A 197 -18.38 -8.10 -8.33
CA HIS A 197 -18.16 -9.56 -8.35
C HIS A 197 -19.12 -10.33 -7.44
N GLY A 198 -19.76 -9.66 -6.47
CA GLY A 198 -20.77 -10.28 -5.61
C GLY A 198 -20.21 -11.17 -4.49
N HIS A 199 -18.90 -11.13 -4.25
CA HIS A 199 -18.27 -11.73 -3.06
C HIS A 199 -17.24 -10.78 -2.44
N ALA A 200 -16.83 -11.08 -1.20
CA ALA A 200 -15.69 -10.43 -0.59
C ALA A 200 -14.40 -11.00 -1.18
N HIS A 201 -13.49 -10.13 -1.59
CA HIS A 201 -12.16 -10.53 -2.03
C HIS A 201 -11.32 -10.93 -0.80
N ALA A 202 -10.48 -11.95 -0.94
CA ALA A 202 -9.55 -12.38 0.11
C ALA A 202 -8.21 -11.63 0.04
N TRP A 203 -7.97 -10.88 -1.04
CA TRP A 203 -6.74 -10.14 -1.30
C TRP A 203 -6.99 -8.64 -1.50
N ARG A 204 -5.95 -7.84 -1.34
CA ARG A 204 -5.95 -6.40 -1.62
C ARG A 204 -4.63 -6.01 -2.29
N ILE A 205 -4.68 -4.96 -3.11
CA ILE A 205 -3.49 -4.36 -3.75
C ILE A 205 -3.00 -3.18 -2.93
N ILE A 206 -1.69 -3.07 -2.78
CA ILE A 206 -1.01 -1.97 -2.10
C ILE A 206 0.00 -1.27 -3.01
N ASP A 207 0.65 -0.23 -2.48
CA ASP A 207 1.72 0.54 -3.11
C ASP A 207 1.26 1.20 -4.43
N LEU A 208 0.43 2.24 -4.30
CA LEU A 208 -0.17 2.95 -5.44
C LEU A 208 0.70 4.11 -5.95
N ASP A 209 1.97 4.16 -5.57
CA ASP A 209 2.90 5.25 -5.89
C ASP A 209 3.21 5.35 -7.40
N LEU A 210 3.23 4.21 -8.09
CA LEU A 210 3.39 4.08 -9.53
C LEU A 210 2.07 4.05 -10.30
N ALA A 211 0.94 4.05 -9.61
CA ALA A 211 -0.36 4.06 -10.28
C ALA A 211 -0.52 5.29 -11.18
N ARG A 212 -1.32 5.14 -12.23
CA ARG A 212 -1.64 6.20 -13.20
C ARG A 212 -3.11 6.15 -13.60
N LYS A 213 -3.69 7.32 -13.84
CA LYS A 213 -4.93 7.42 -14.62
C LYS A 213 -4.61 7.17 -16.08
N THR A 214 -5.44 6.38 -16.75
CA THR A 214 -5.20 5.98 -18.14
C THR A 214 -6.44 6.20 -19.00
N ASN A 215 -6.22 6.43 -20.28
CA ASN A 215 -7.27 6.50 -21.30
C ASN A 215 -7.35 5.21 -22.13
N LEU A 216 -6.62 4.16 -21.73
CA LEU A 216 -6.74 2.85 -22.34
C LEU A 216 -8.18 2.35 -22.19
N THR A 217 -8.67 1.65 -23.22
CA THR A 217 -9.97 0.96 -23.14
C THR A 217 -9.91 -0.12 -22.05
N ILE A 218 -11.05 -0.44 -21.43
CA ILE A 218 -11.15 -1.54 -20.43
C ILE A 218 -10.52 -2.83 -20.96
N LYS A 219 -10.84 -3.22 -22.20
CA LYS A 219 -10.23 -4.39 -22.86
C LYS A 219 -8.70 -4.31 -22.99
N GLY A 220 -8.18 -3.10 -23.20
CA GLY A 220 -6.74 -2.86 -23.24
C GLY A 220 -6.09 -3.11 -21.88
N LEU A 221 -6.71 -2.61 -20.81
CA LEU A 221 -6.28 -2.85 -19.43
C LEU A 221 -6.39 -4.31 -19.04
N GLU A 222 -7.50 -4.99 -19.37
CA GLU A 222 -7.69 -6.41 -19.12
C GLU A 222 -6.59 -7.26 -19.77
N ASN A 223 -6.20 -6.96 -21.01
CA ASN A 223 -5.11 -7.65 -21.68
C ASN A 223 -3.76 -7.43 -20.97
N CYS A 224 -3.50 -6.22 -20.49
CA CYS A 224 -2.31 -5.92 -19.70
C CYS A 224 -2.31 -6.72 -18.38
N ILE A 225 -3.42 -6.66 -17.63
CA ILE A 225 -3.61 -7.40 -16.37
C ILE A 225 -3.39 -8.89 -16.60
N GLU A 226 -4.03 -9.48 -17.61
CA GLU A 226 -3.89 -10.91 -17.91
C GLU A 226 -2.43 -11.28 -18.22
N SER A 227 -1.74 -10.46 -19.01
CA SER A 227 -0.34 -10.68 -19.34
C SER A 227 0.56 -10.64 -18.09
N HIS A 228 0.39 -9.64 -17.23
CA HIS A 228 1.17 -9.50 -15.99
C HIS A 228 0.86 -10.61 -14.98
N LEU A 229 -0.42 -10.90 -14.72
CA LEU A 229 -0.80 -11.96 -13.80
C LEU A 229 -0.39 -13.34 -14.30
N ARG A 230 -0.42 -13.59 -15.62
CA ARG A 230 0.13 -14.83 -16.18
C ARG A 230 1.62 -14.96 -15.87
N ARG A 231 2.42 -13.89 -16.04
CA ARG A 231 3.84 -13.93 -15.69
C ARG A 231 4.04 -14.21 -14.21
N LEU A 232 3.34 -13.47 -13.36
CA LEU A 232 3.38 -13.60 -11.90
C LEU A 232 3.05 -15.05 -11.49
N PHE A 233 1.83 -15.51 -11.75
CA PHE A 233 1.36 -16.83 -11.28
C PHE A 233 2.03 -18.03 -11.96
N ASN A 234 2.59 -17.91 -13.17
CA ASN A 234 3.38 -19.01 -13.76
C ASN A 234 4.70 -19.26 -13.00
N ASN A 235 5.20 -18.26 -12.27
CA ASN A 235 6.45 -18.31 -11.52
C ASN A 235 6.26 -18.63 -10.03
N ALA A 236 5.05 -18.46 -9.50
CA ALA A 236 4.71 -18.75 -8.10
C ALA A 236 5.09 -20.17 -7.65
N PRO A 237 4.72 -21.23 -8.40
CA PRO A 237 5.04 -22.61 -8.02
C PRO A 237 6.54 -22.90 -7.91
N TRP A 238 7.36 -22.09 -8.59
CA TRP A 238 8.81 -22.24 -8.65
C TRP A 238 9.53 -21.40 -7.59
N GLY A 239 8.80 -20.59 -6.82
CA GLY A 239 9.41 -19.68 -5.84
C GLY A 239 10.14 -18.50 -6.48
N ILE A 240 9.88 -18.23 -7.77
CA ILE A 240 10.54 -17.16 -8.51
C ILE A 240 9.75 -15.87 -8.30
N VAL A 241 10.38 -14.93 -7.59
CA VAL A 241 9.87 -13.56 -7.47
C VAL A 241 10.23 -12.83 -8.76
N LEU A 242 9.24 -12.40 -9.51
CA LEU A 242 9.44 -11.53 -10.67
C LEU A 242 9.29 -10.09 -10.24
N GLU A 243 10.35 -9.31 -10.43
CA GLU A 243 10.27 -7.86 -10.38
C GLU A 243 9.84 -7.31 -11.76
N PRO A 244 9.16 -6.16 -11.84
CA PRO A 244 8.62 -5.65 -13.11
C PRO A 244 9.70 -5.26 -14.13
N TRP A 245 10.94 -5.11 -13.68
CA TRP A 245 12.11 -4.78 -14.51
C TRP A 245 12.93 -6.00 -14.96
N GLU A 246 12.51 -7.22 -14.61
CA GLU A 246 13.11 -8.50 -15.06
C GLU A 246 12.22 -9.20 -16.11
#